data_AF-A0A7Y2FMX1-F1
#
_entry.id   AF-A0A7Y2FMX1-F1
#
_cell.length_a   1.000
_cell.length_b   1.000
_cell.length_c   1.000
_cell.angle_alpha   90.00
_cell.angle_beta   90.00
_cell.angle_gamma   90.00
#
_symmetry.space_group_name_H-M   'P 1'
#
loop_
_entity.id
_entity.type
_entity.pdbx_description
1 polymer ?
#
loop_
_entity_poly.entity_id
_entity_poly.type
_entity_poly.pdbx_seq_one_letter_code
_entity_poly.pdbx_strand_id
1 'polypeptide(L)'
;EAIARGEQANLRFILGTEAGMITPIVRQVQAKLRDYASEGGAALSAEIVFPVASEAVAQDPQSGLGVLPGVAGGEGCSTAGGCATCPYMKMNSLQALMGLLERIDSDPQSSLIPFEPRKYVQEIRGRTVADLGGEPILHMRAFQRSGELPHALVADVLGRAAGGRASEA
;
A
#
# COMPACT_ATOMS: atom_id res chain seq x y z
N GLU A 1 -2.10 17.85 -17.37
CA GLU A 1 -1.54 18.61 -18.52
C GLU A 1 -2.33 18.41 -19.80
N ALA A 2 -2.49 17.19 -20.33
CA ALA A 2 -3.27 16.98 -21.58
C ALA A 2 -4.74 17.42 -21.50
N ILE A 3 -5.40 17.18 -20.36
CA ILE A 3 -6.74 17.73 -20.07
C ILE A 3 -6.76 19.27 -20.15
N ALA A 4 -5.74 19.94 -19.61
CA ALA A 4 -5.64 21.40 -19.64
C ALA A 4 -5.36 21.95 -21.05
N ARG A 5 -4.84 21.12 -21.96
CA ARG A 5 -4.59 21.48 -23.37
C ARG A 5 -5.77 21.15 -24.29
N GLY A 6 -6.74 20.34 -23.85
CA GLY A 6 -7.92 19.98 -24.64
C GLY A 6 -7.60 19.14 -25.88
N GLU A 7 -6.43 18.51 -25.93
CA GLU A 7 -5.96 17.75 -27.10
C GLU A 7 -6.35 16.28 -27.00
N GLN A 8 -6.59 15.65 -28.15
CA GLN A 8 -6.65 14.19 -28.23
C GLN A 8 -5.24 13.63 -28.05
N ALA A 9 -5.05 12.76 -27.06
CA ALA A 9 -3.73 12.24 -26.72
C ALA A 9 -3.79 10.81 -26.18
N ASN A 10 -2.70 10.08 -26.39
CA ASN A 10 -2.42 8.82 -25.70
C ASN A 10 -1.32 9.06 -24.66
N LEU A 11 -1.69 8.94 -23.39
CA LEU A 11 -0.82 9.17 -22.25
C LEU A 11 -0.14 7.87 -21.83
N ARG A 12 1.19 7.85 -21.80
CA ARG A 12 1.98 6.67 -21.44
C ARG A 12 2.58 6.80 -20.04
N PHE A 13 2.40 5.75 -19.23
CA PHE A 13 2.93 5.67 -17.87
C PHE A 13 3.66 4.35 -17.66
N ILE A 14 4.77 4.38 -16.92
CA ILE A 14 5.42 3.17 -16.40
C ILE A 14 5.32 3.24 -14.88
N LEU A 15 4.68 2.25 -14.25
CA LEU A 15 4.39 2.24 -12.82
C LEU A 15 4.97 1.01 -12.12
N GLY A 16 6.10 1.17 -11.44
CA GLY A 16 6.65 0.15 -10.54
C GLY A 16 5.92 0.12 -9.21
N THR A 17 4.83 -0.66 -9.12
CA THR A 17 4.00 -0.78 -7.91
C THR A 17 3.73 -2.24 -7.55
N GLU A 18 3.25 -2.49 -6.33
CA GLU A 18 2.76 -3.81 -5.91
C GLU A 18 1.56 -4.25 -6.79
N ALA A 19 1.47 -5.55 -7.12
CA ALA A 19 0.51 -6.07 -8.10
C ALA A 19 -0.95 -5.84 -7.70
N GLY A 20 -1.28 -5.85 -6.41
CA GLY A 20 -2.59 -5.47 -5.88
C GLY A 20 -3.00 -4.04 -6.17
N MET A 21 -2.08 -3.14 -6.54
CA MET A 21 -2.39 -1.76 -6.92
C MET A 21 -2.84 -1.59 -8.38
N ILE A 22 -2.66 -2.61 -9.24
CA ILE A 22 -3.01 -2.50 -10.66
C ILE A 22 -4.51 -2.24 -10.84
N THR A 23 -5.36 -3.08 -10.24
CA THR A 23 -6.82 -2.95 -10.33
C THR A 23 -7.33 -1.60 -9.82
N PRO A 24 -6.98 -1.10 -8.62
CA PRO A 24 -7.46 0.20 -8.15
C PRO A 24 -6.96 1.35 -9.02
N ILE A 25 -5.70 1.32 -9.49
CA ILE A 25 -5.15 2.34 -10.39
C ILE A 25 -5.92 2.36 -11.71
N VAL A 26 -6.08 1.21 -12.38
CA VAL A 26 -6.79 1.12 -13.66
C VAL A 26 -8.24 1.56 -13.51
N ARG A 27 -8.94 1.13 -12.45
CA ARG A 27 -10.32 1.57 -12.18
C ARG A 27 -10.42 3.07 -11.98
N GLN A 28 -9.48 3.68 -11.24
CA GLN A 28 -9.49 5.11 -10.99
C GLN A 28 -9.16 5.93 -12.24
N VAL A 29 -8.22 5.46 -13.08
CA VAL A 29 -7.92 6.09 -14.37
C VAL A 29 -9.12 5.98 -15.30
N GLN A 30 -9.77 4.82 -15.40
CA GLN A 30 -11.00 4.65 -16.18
C GLN A 30 -12.12 5.56 -15.70
N ALA A 31 -12.31 5.72 -14.38
CA ALA A 31 -13.28 6.65 -13.83
C ALA A 31 -12.99 8.08 -14.27
N LYS A 32 -11.75 8.57 -14.08
CA LYS A 32 -11.33 9.92 -14.49
C LYS A 32 -11.51 10.17 -15.99
N LEU A 33 -11.19 9.19 -16.84
CA LEU A 33 -11.38 9.32 -18.29
C LEU A 33 -12.86 9.39 -18.67
N ARG A 34 -13.73 8.60 -18.02
CA ARG A 34 -15.18 8.67 -18.24
C ARG A 34 -15.76 9.99 -17.79
N ASP A 35 -15.36 10.47 -16.60
CA ASP A 35 -15.84 11.74 -16.05
C ASP A 35 -15.48 12.88 -17.01
N TYR A 36 -14.21 12.96 -17.44
CA TYR A 36 -13.76 13.96 -18.42
C TYR A 36 -14.48 13.87 -19.77
N ALA A 37 -14.73 12.66 -20.28
CA ALA A 37 -15.49 12.48 -21.51
C ALA A 37 -16.95 12.93 -21.37
N SER A 38 -17.57 12.70 -20.19
CA SER A 38 -18.95 13.11 -19.92
C SER A 38 -19.10 14.64 -19.81
N GLU A 39 -18.04 15.35 -19.46
CA GLU A 39 -17.96 16.81 -19.41
C GLU A 39 -17.70 17.44 -20.80
N GLY A 40 -17.68 16.65 -21.87
CA GLY A 40 -17.40 17.11 -23.23
C GLY A 40 -15.90 17.25 -23.54
N GLY A 41 -15.04 16.66 -22.71
CA GLY A 41 -13.60 16.63 -22.91
C GLY A 41 -13.18 15.89 -24.17
N ALA A 42 -12.01 16.24 -24.69
CA ALA A 42 -11.41 15.57 -25.85
C ALA A 42 -11.17 14.07 -25.60
N ALA A 43 -11.16 13.26 -26.67
CA ALA A 43 -10.87 11.84 -26.57
C ALA A 43 -9.43 11.60 -26.06
N LEU A 44 -9.32 11.15 -24.82
CA LEU A 44 -8.05 10.78 -24.18
C LEU A 44 -7.96 9.27 -24.00
N SER A 45 -6.77 8.73 -24.21
CA SER A 45 -6.43 7.34 -23.90
C SER A 45 -5.22 7.31 -22.96
N ALA A 46 -5.13 6.24 -22.16
CA ALA A 46 -4.00 6.03 -21.26
C ALA A 46 -3.47 4.60 -21.43
N GLU A 47 -2.17 4.49 -21.68
CA GLU A 47 -1.40 3.26 -21.70
C GLU A 47 -0.56 3.22 -20.42
N ILE A 48 -0.76 2.18 -19.61
CA ILE A 48 -0.03 1.99 -18.36
C ILE A 48 0.74 0.68 -18.44
N VAL A 49 2.06 0.77 -18.41
CA VAL A 49 2.97 -0.36 -18.37
C VAL A 49 3.31 -0.66 -16.92
N PHE A 50 2.86 -1.81 -16.44
CA PHE A 50 3.24 -2.35 -15.14
C PHE A 50 4.37 -3.35 -15.36
N PRO A 51 5.64 -2.99 -15.08
CA PRO A 51 6.74 -3.91 -15.25
C PRO A 51 6.57 -5.11 -14.31
N VAL A 52 6.70 -6.30 -14.88
CA VAL A 52 6.73 -7.58 -14.18
C VAL A 52 7.99 -8.32 -14.58
N ALA A 53 8.55 -9.12 -13.68
CA ALA A 53 9.51 -10.12 -14.11
C ALA A 53 8.78 -11.16 -14.96
N SER A 54 9.52 -11.74 -15.89
CA SER A 54 9.04 -12.75 -16.84
C SER A 54 8.38 -13.95 -16.16
N GLU A 55 8.75 -14.27 -14.91
CA GLU A 55 8.20 -15.41 -14.16
C GLU A 55 6.82 -15.14 -13.51
N ALA A 56 6.31 -13.91 -13.50
CA ALA A 56 5.05 -13.57 -12.81
C ALA A 56 3.94 -13.05 -13.73
N VAL A 57 3.80 -13.71 -14.87
CA VAL A 57 2.74 -13.44 -15.84
C VAL A 57 1.75 -14.60 -15.79
N ALA A 58 0.53 -14.36 -15.33
CA ALA A 58 -0.57 -15.34 -15.36
C ALA A 58 -1.44 -15.09 -16.60
N GLN A 59 -1.88 -16.17 -17.24
CA GLN A 59 -2.89 -16.11 -18.30
C GLN A 59 -4.26 -16.35 -17.67
N ASP A 60 -5.17 -15.37 -17.81
CA ASP A 60 -6.57 -15.52 -17.47
C ASP A 60 -7.44 -15.22 -18.69
N PRO A 61 -7.80 -16.26 -19.48
CA PRO A 61 -8.66 -16.13 -20.65
C PRO A 61 -10.09 -15.66 -20.33
N GLN A 62 -10.55 -15.77 -19.07
CA GLN A 62 -11.92 -15.41 -18.68
C GLN A 62 -12.06 -13.95 -18.25
N SER A 63 -10.97 -13.30 -17.84
CA SER A 63 -10.96 -11.88 -17.45
C SER A 63 -11.18 -10.90 -18.61
N GLY A 64 -11.09 -11.36 -19.87
CA GLY A 64 -11.08 -10.51 -21.06
C GLY A 64 -9.81 -9.67 -21.25
N LEU A 65 -8.86 -9.73 -20.31
CA LEU A 65 -7.59 -8.99 -20.34
C LEU A 65 -6.44 -9.81 -20.93
N GLY A 66 -6.63 -11.13 -21.15
CA GLY A 66 -5.71 -12.04 -21.85
C GLY A 66 -4.43 -12.39 -21.09
N VAL A 67 -3.86 -11.42 -20.38
CA VAL A 67 -2.62 -11.52 -19.59
C VAL A 67 -2.74 -10.64 -18.35
N LEU A 68 -2.50 -11.21 -17.18
CA LEU A 68 -2.53 -10.50 -15.91
C LEU A 68 -1.18 -10.62 -15.20
N PRO A 69 -0.57 -9.49 -14.80
CA PRO A 69 0.49 -9.48 -13.80
C PRO A 69 0.06 -10.22 -12.53
N GLY A 70 0.77 -11.29 -12.19
CA GLY A 70 0.46 -12.14 -11.05
C GLY A 70 0.89 -13.59 -11.30
N VAL A 71 1.10 -14.35 -10.22
CA VAL A 71 1.34 -15.79 -10.33
C VAL A 71 0.03 -16.56 -10.46
N ALA A 72 0.04 -17.65 -11.22
CA ALA A 72 -1.04 -18.62 -11.19
C ALA A 72 -1.20 -19.13 -9.74
N GLY A 73 -2.44 -19.24 -9.26
CA GLY A 73 -2.71 -19.57 -7.87
C GLY A 73 -2.00 -20.86 -7.43
N GLY A 74 -1.26 -20.79 -6.32
CA GLY A 74 -0.63 -21.95 -5.69
C GLY A 74 0.86 -21.80 -5.34
N GLU A 75 1.55 -20.82 -5.91
CA GLU A 75 2.98 -20.64 -5.65
C GLU A 75 3.23 -19.43 -4.74
N GLY A 76 3.51 -19.72 -3.45
CA GLY A 76 4.11 -18.74 -2.55
C GLY A 76 5.47 -18.31 -3.10
N CYS A 77 5.54 -17.13 -3.70
CA CYS A 77 6.73 -16.72 -4.43
C CYS A 77 7.93 -16.52 -3.50
N SER A 78 9.05 -17.10 -3.95
CA SER A 78 10.38 -17.11 -3.33
C SER A 78 11.03 -15.72 -3.25
N THR A 79 12.24 -15.67 -2.69
CA THR A 79 13.06 -14.46 -2.47
C THR A 79 13.46 -13.69 -3.73
N ALA A 80 13.15 -14.19 -4.93
CA ALA A 80 13.38 -13.51 -6.21
C ALA A 80 12.05 -13.05 -6.81
N GLY A 81 11.48 -11.99 -6.23
CA GLY A 81 10.14 -11.46 -6.55
C GLY A 81 9.91 -11.19 -8.04
N GLY A 82 9.12 -12.06 -8.67
CA GLY A 82 8.77 -11.93 -10.09
C GLY A 82 7.62 -10.96 -10.35
N CYS A 83 6.70 -10.80 -9.41
CA CYS A 83 5.78 -9.68 -9.34
C CYS A 83 6.08 -8.98 -8.02
N ALA A 84 6.00 -7.65 -7.96
CA ALA A 84 6.04 -6.95 -6.68
C ALA A 84 4.80 -7.36 -5.88
N THR A 85 4.83 -8.53 -5.25
CA THR A 85 3.73 -9.12 -4.51
C THR A 85 4.30 -9.46 -3.15
N CYS A 86 3.73 -8.84 -2.13
CA CYS A 86 4.08 -9.16 -0.76
C CYS A 86 3.36 -10.44 -0.34
N PRO A 87 4.06 -11.55 -0.02
CA PRO A 87 3.41 -12.80 0.38
C PRO A 87 2.54 -12.61 1.62
N TYR A 88 2.95 -11.72 2.54
CA TYR A 88 2.17 -11.40 3.72
C TYR A 88 0.81 -10.75 3.40
N MET A 89 0.75 -9.92 2.36
CA MET A 89 -0.52 -9.26 1.96
C MET A 89 -1.47 -10.21 1.23
N LYS A 90 -0.95 -11.29 0.62
CA LYS A 90 -1.75 -12.32 -0.07
C LYS A 90 -2.17 -13.49 0.80
N MET A 91 -1.78 -13.51 2.09
CA MET A 91 -2.31 -14.49 3.04
C MET A 91 -3.82 -14.32 3.30
N ASN A 92 -4.39 -13.16 3.00
CA ASN A 92 -5.83 -12.93 3.11
C ASN A 92 -6.54 -13.46 1.85
N SER A 93 -7.44 -14.42 2.03
CA SER A 93 -8.31 -14.94 0.97
C SER A 93 -9.78 -14.60 1.23
N LEU A 94 -10.58 -14.52 0.17
CA LEU A 94 -12.02 -14.31 0.31
C LEU A 94 -12.68 -15.41 1.14
N GLN A 95 -12.29 -16.67 0.93
CA GLN A 95 -12.79 -17.80 1.71
C GLN A 95 -12.46 -17.67 3.19
N ALA A 96 -11.23 -17.29 3.54
CA ALA A 96 -10.84 -17.07 4.93
C ALA A 96 -11.61 -15.91 5.57
N LEU A 97 -11.86 -14.83 4.82
CA LEU A 97 -12.68 -13.71 5.27
C LEU A 97 -14.13 -14.13 5.53
N MET A 98 -14.77 -14.84 4.60
CA MET A 98 -16.14 -15.31 4.77
C MET A 98 -16.26 -16.27 5.95
N GLY A 99 -15.33 -17.22 6.08
CA GLY A 99 -15.29 -18.12 7.24
C GLY A 99 -15.05 -17.41 8.57
N LEU A 100 -14.29 -16.30 8.59
CA LEU A 100 -14.14 -15.47 9.79
C LEU A 100 -15.46 -14.75 10.14
N LEU A 101 -16.16 -14.19 9.15
CA LEU A 101 -17.43 -13.49 9.37
C LEU A 101 -18.49 -14.43 9.95
N GLU A 102 -18.63 -15.64 9.40
CA GLU A 102 -19.56 -16.65 9.92
C GLU A 102 -19.26 -17.05 11.37
N ARG A 103 -17.97 -17.13 11.72
CA ARG A 103 -17.51 -17.46 13.08
C ARG A 103 -17.72 -16.31 14.06
N ILE A 104 -17.62 -15.05 13.64
CA ILE A 104 -17.87 -13.91 14.54
C ILE A 104 -19.31 -13.93 15.09
N ASP A 105 -20.28 -14.33 14.27
CA ASP A 105 -21.69 -14.40 14.69
C ASP A 105 -22.03 -15.68 15.46
N SER A 106 -21.26 -16.75 15.28
CA SER A 106 -21.62 -18.11 15.72
C SER A 106 -20.75 -18.66 16.85
N ASP A 107 -19.47 -18.27 16.92
CA ASP A 107 -18.53 -18.77 17.92
C ASP A 107 -18.51 -17.87 19.17
N PRO A 108 -18.25 -18.43 20.36
CA PRO A 108 -17.87 -17.62 21.52
C PRO A 108 -16.64 -16.77 21.20
N GLN A 109 -16.66 -15.49 21.57
CA GLN A 109 -15.55 -14.55 21.34
C GLN A 109 -14.18 -15.08 21.80
N SER A 110 -14.16 -16.00 22.78
CA SER A 110 -12.95 -16.66 23.25
C SER A 110 -12.18 -17.44 22.18
N SER A 111 -12.86 -17.92 21.12
CA SER A 111 -12.21 -18.65 20.02
C SER A 111 -11.38 -17.74 19.09
N LEU A 112 -11.63 -16.43 19.14
CA LEU A 112 -10.95 -15.42 18.32
C LEU A 112 -9.78 -14.73 19.04
N ILE A 113 -9.70 -14.84 20.38
CA ILE A 113 -8.61 -14.29 21.20
C ILE A 113 -7.21 -14.64 20.66
N PRO A 114 -6.92 -15.87 20.20
CA PRO A 114 -5.59 -16.19 19.68
C PRO A 114 -5.18 -15.43 18.42
N PHE A 115 -6.15 -14.86 17.69
CA PHE A 115 -5.91 -14.08 16.47
C PHE A 115 -5.77 -12.58 16.74
N GLU A 116 -5.95 -12.12 17.99
CA GLU A 116 -5.68 -10.72 18.35
C GLU A 116 -4.18 -10.40 18.16
N PRO A 117 -3.85 -9.22 17.60
CA PRO A 117 -2.48 -8.74 17.57
C PRO A 117 -1.87 -8.71 18.97
N ARG A 118 -0.62 -9.18 19.11
CA ARG A 118 0.09 -9.17 20.39
C ARG A 118 0.20 -7.73 20.91
N LYS A 119 -0.32 -7.51 22.13
CA LYS A 119 -0.19 -6.24 22.85
C LYS A 119 1.19 -6.21 23.52
N TYR A 120 2.13 -5.47 22.96
CA TYR A 120 3.49 -5.35 23.50
C TYR A 120 3.47 -4.47 24.76
N VAL A 121 3.65 -5.09 25.93
CA VAL A 121 3.80 -4.40 27.24
C VAL A 121 5.25 -4.07 27.58
N GLN A 122 6.18 -4.33 26.66
CA GLN A 122 7.59 -4.03 26.87
C GLN A 122 7.77 -2.52 27.04
N GLU A 123 8.59 -2.15 28.02
CA GLU A 123 8.96 -0.76 28.27
C GLU A 123 10.42 -0.50 27.88
N ILE A 124 10.67 0.69 27.35
CA ILE A 124 11.99 1.24 27.11
C ILE A 124 12.05 2.56 27.88
N ARG A 125 12.92 2.62 28.90
CA ARG A 125 13.09 3.81 29.76
C ARG A 125 11.76 4.28 30.40
N GLY A 126 10.93 3.34 30.85
CA GLY A 126 9.66 3.63 31.53
C GLY A 126 8.51 4.08 30.63
N ARG A 127 8.65 3.96 29.29
CA ARG A 127 7.58 4.18 28.31
C ARG A 127 7.32 2.89 27.54
N THR A 128 6.07 2.61 27.19
CA THR A 128 5.74 1.41 26.41
C THR A 128 6.29 1.53 24.97
N VAL A 129 6.60 0.39 24.34
CA VAL A 129 6.99 0.34 22.91
C VAL A 129 5.90 0.95 22.01
N ALA A 130 4.62 0.78 22.36
CA ALA A 130 3.51 1.37 21.63
C ALA A 130 3.52 2.91 21.69
N ASP A 131 3.76 3.49 22.88
CA ASP A 131 3.86 4.95 23.05
C ASP A 131 5.03 5.54 22.27
N LEU A 132 6.18 4.84 22.28
CA LEU A 132 7.37 5.25 21.55
C LEU A 132 7.20 5.13 20.04
N GLY A 133 6.55 4.07 19.56
CA GLY A 133 6.26 3.86 18.14
C GLY A 133 5.17 4.79 17.59
N GLY A 134 4.22 5.20 18.43
CA GLY A 134 3.14 6.12 18.03
C GLY A 134 3.59 7.57 17.85
N GLU A 135 4.61 8.02 18.59
CA GLU A 135 5.09 9.40 18.58
C GLU A 135 5.53 9.88 17.17
N PRO A 136 6.38 9.16 16.42
CA PRO A 136 6.70 9.51 15.03
C PRO A 136 5.48 9.57 14.10
N ILE A 137 4.51 8.68 14.28
CA ILE A 137 3.27 8.65 13.49
C ILE A 137 2.46 9.94 13.72
N LEU A 138 2.35 10.36 14.98
CA LEU A 138 1.66 11.61 15.34
C LEU A 138 2.39 12.84 14.81
N HIS A 139 3.72 12.86 14.84
CA HIS A 139 4.51 13.93 14.24
C HIS A 139 4.32 14.00 12.73
N MET A 140 4.37 12.86 12.02
CA MET A 140 4.10 12.80 10.58
C MET A 140 2.72 13.36 10.26
N ARG A 141 1.69 12.98 11.01
CA ARG A 141 0.32 13.49 10.83
C ARG A 141 0.21 14.99 11.08
N ALA A 142 0.88 15.49 12.12
CA ALA A 142 0.91 16.93 12.42
C ALA A 142 1.61 17.72 11.31
N PHE A 143 2.73 17.20 10.79
CA PHE A 143 3.46 17.79 9.68
C PHE A 143 2.63 17.81 8.40
N GLN A 144 1.98 16.70 8.03
CA GLN A 144 1.10 16.65 6.85
C GLN A 144 -0.05 17.68 6.90
N ARG A 145 -0.50 18.06 8.10
CA ARG A 145 -1.58 19.05 8.29
C ARG A 145 -1.07 20.49 8.34
N SER A 146 0.06 20.74 8.98
CA SER A 146 0.56 22.10 9.25
C SER A 146 1.69 22.55 8.33
N GLY A 147 2.37 21.62 7.66
CA GLY A 147 3.60 21.88 6.91
C GLY A 147 4.83 22.10 7.80
N GLU A 148 4.69 22.04 9.13
CA GLU A 148 5.75 22.37 10.10
C GLU A 148 6.03 21.19 11.03
N LEU A 149 7.31 20.95 11.31
CA LEU A 149 7.71 19.92 12.27
C LEU A 149 7.61 20.48 13.69
N PRO A 150 7.05 19.72 14.65
CA PRO A 150 6.99 20.17 16.04
C PRO A 150 8.37 20.51 16.59
N HIS A 151 8.50 21.67 17.25
CA HIS A 151 9.79 22.11 17.82
C HIS A 151 10.43 21.08 18.75
N ALA A 152 9.63 20.36 19.55
CA ALA A 152 10.12 19.30 20.41
C ALA A 152 10.80 18.16 19.64
N LEU A 153 10.23 17.77 18.48
CA LEU A 153 10.84 16.76 17.61
C LEU A 153 12.14 17.27 16.99
N VAL A 154 12.15 18.52 16.50
CA VAL A 154 13.35 19.13 15.92
C VAL A 154 14.47 19.20 16.96
N ALA A 155 14.14 19.64 18.17
CA ALA A 155 15.09 19.69 19.29
C ALA A 155 15.62 18.31 19.68
N ASP A 156 14.77 17.27 19.73
CA ASP A 156 15.19 15.89 20.03
C ASP A 156 16.14 15.34 18.96
N VAL A 157 15.81 15.49 17.67
CA VAL A 157 16.66 15.02 16.56
C VAL A 157 18.02 15.73 16.56
N LEU A 158 18.03 17.05 16.68
CA LEU A 158 19.26 17.84 16.71
C LEU A 158 20.08 17.56 17.99
N GLY A 159 19.42 17.37 19.14
CA GLY A 159 20.05 17.02 20.40
C GLY A 159 20.73 15.65 20.38
N ARG A 160 20.10 14.64 19.75
CA ARG A 160 20.70 13.30 19.55
C ARG A 160 21.94 13.36 18.65
N ALA A 161 21.90 14.15 17.58
CA ALA A 161 23.03 14.32 16.67
C ALA A 161 24.26 14.97 17.37
N ALA A 162 24.02 15.89 18.31
CA ALA A 162 25.08 16.49 19.12
C ALA A 162 25.65 15.52 20.17
N GLY A 163 24.80 14.71 20.82
CA GLY A 163 25.23 13.71 21.80
C GLY A 163 26.03 12.55 21.21
N GLY A 164 25.73 12.14 19.97
CA GLY A 164 26.50 11.11 19.27
C GLY A 164 27.94 11.53 18.94
N ARG A 165 28.16 12.80 18.62
CA ARG A 165 29.51 13.35 18.34
C ARG A 165 30.38 13.52 19.59
N ALA A 166 29.78 13.60 20.77
CA ALA A 166 30.51 13.74 22.03
C ALA A 166 31.01 12.40 22.60
N SER A 167 30.53 11.26 22.07
CA SER A 167 30.95 9.91 22.50
C SER A 167 32.11 9.33 21.66
N GLU A 168 32.56 10.03 20.62
CA GLU A 168 33.64 9.62 19.72
C GLU A 168 34.92 10.49 19.85
N ALA A 169 35.01 11.35 20.87
CA ALA A 169 36.19 12.17 21.19
C ALA A 169 36.70 11.86 22.60
#